data_AF-A0A355WK83-F1
#
_entry.id   AF-A0A355WK83-F1
#
_cell.length_a   1.000
_cell.length_b   1.000
_cell.length_c   1.000
_cell.angle_alpha   90.00
_cell.angle_beta   90.00
_cell.angle_gamma   90.00
#
_symmetry.space_group_name_H-M   'P 1'
#
loop_
_entity.id
_entity.type
_entity.pdbx_description
1 polymer ?
#
loop_
_entity_poly.entity_id
_entity_poly.type
_entity_poly.pdbx_seq_one_letter_code
_entity_poly.pdbx_strand_id
1 'polypeptide(L)'
;MFLSIFEIFKIGVGPSSSHTMGPMVAAARFLDALRASAFTARGVRCSLHGSLAFTGKGHATDRAVILGLAGLTPETFDIAAAEQVLADLAKSLVIRVDGLVPLAFNPATDLIFDYEKTLPGHANGMIFNALDAAGDVILQETYYSIGGGFVLTEAELSRDKGLIVPSNVPYPFGNADEMIAMAEASGKSIAQMKWDNEISAKSHPELSQGIQRVWQVMNDCIDRGLARDGILPGGLKVRRRAKGIHQQLLAERGQNLTAPHTINDWISTYAMAVNEENAAGGQVVTAPTNGAAGVIPATIRYYLDHVPTAQPSKVADFLLAAAAVGGLIKQNASISGAV
;
A
#
# COMPACT_ATOMS: atom_id res chain seq x y z
N MET A 1 -16.23 -11.40 -9.03
CA MET A 1 -14.76 -11.31 -8.97
C MET A 1 -14.38 -11.57 -7.52
N PHE A 2 -13.38 -12.41 -7.25
CA PHE A 2 -12.90 -12.60 -5.88
C PHE A 2 -11.69 -11.71 -5.65
N LEU A 3 -11.77 -10.80 -4.68
CA LEU A 3 -10.64 -10.01 -4.23
C LEU A 3 -10.03 -10.66 -3.00
N SER A 4 -8.75 -11.01 -3.06
CA SER A 4 -8.02 -11.63 -1.95
C SER A 4 -7.94 -10.68 -0.74
N ILE A 5 -7.89 -11.22 0.48
CA ILE A 5 -7.62 -10.48 1.71
C ILE A 5 -6.33 -9.66 1.59
N PHE A 6 -5.32 -10.20 0.92
CA PHE A 6 -4.05 -9.54 0.67
C PHE A 6 -4.12 -8.45 -0.41
N GLU A 7 -5.22 -8.35 -1.16
CA GLU A 7 -5.46 -7.23 -2.08
C GLU A 7 -6.18 -6.05 -1.41
N ILE A 8 -6.87 -6.32 -0.30
CA ILE A 8 -7.48 -5.31 0.58
C ILE A 8 -6.44 -4.80 1.58
N PHE A 9 -5.71 -5.72 2.22
CA PHE A 9 -4.68 -5.45 3.22
C PHE A 9 -3.29 -5.73 2.66
N LYS A 10 -2.74 -4.76 1.92
CA LYS A 10 -1.40 -4.83 1.36
C LYS A 10 -0.42 -4.17 2.30
N ILE A 11 0.64 -4.90 2.64
CA ILE A 11 1.80 -4.32 3.32
C ILE A 11 2.51 -3.41 2.33
N GLY A 12 2.82 -2.20 2.76
CA GLY A 12 3.38 -1.17 1.90
C GLY A 12 4.05 -0.06 2.68
N VAL A 13 4.20 1.06 2.00
CA VAL A 13 4.87 2.25 2.51
C VAL A 13 3.99 3.48 2.28
N GLY A 14 3.96 4.35 3.27
CA GLY A 14 3.30 5.65 3.19
C GLY A 14 4.04 6.65 2.28
N PRO A 15 3.43 7.80 1.95
CA PRO A 15 2.11 8.24 2.40
C PRO A 15 0.94 7.80 1.50
N SER A 16 1.20 7.32 0.29
CA SER A 16 0.14 7.11 -0.72
C SER A 16 0.25 5.79 -1.46
N SER A 17 -0.85 5.05 -1.55
CA SER A 17 -0.88 3.81 -2.33
C SER A 17 -0.75 4.09 -3.83
N SER A 18 -1.33 5.19 -4.33
CA SER A 18 -1.28 5.55 -5.76
C SER A 18 -0.01 6.31 -6.14
N HIS A 19 0.51 7.17 -5.25
CA HIS A 19 1.64 8.05 -5.54
C HIS A 19 2.97 7.59 -4.93
N THR A 20 2.96 6.56 -4.07
CA THR A 20 4.19 5.99 -3.49
C THR A 20 4.31 4.51 -3.84
N MET A 21 3.35 3.67 -3.45
CA MET A 21 3.44 2.23 -3.72
C MET A 21 3.37 1.91 -5.21
N GLY A 22 2.42 2.52 -5.95
CA GLY A 22 2.29 2.32 -7.40
C GLY A 22 3.60 2.61 -8.15
N PRO A 23 4.22 3.79 -7.99
CA PRO A 23 5.50 4.10 -8.61
C PRO A 23 6.65 3.15 -8.26
N MET A 24 6.73 2.67 -7.01
CA MET A 24 7.70 1.62 -6.64
C MET A 24 7.44 0.31 -7.40
N VAL A 25 6.17 -0.12 -7.47
CA VAL A 25 5.78 -1.34 -8.19
C VAL A 25 6.05 -1.20 -9.69
N ALA A 26 5.75 -0.05 -10.29
CA ALA A 26 6.02 0.22 -11.70
C ALA A 26 7.51 0.14 -12.02
N ALA A 27 8.35 0.72 -11.17
CA ALA A 27 9.80 0.64 -11.31
C ALA A 27 10.30 -0.82 -11.20
N ALA A 28 9.82 -1.59 -10.22
CA ALA A 28 10.18 -3.00 -10.08
C ALA A 28 9.79 -3.83 -11.31
N ARG A 29 8.55 -3.65 -11.82
CA ARG A 29 8.08 -4.29 -13.06
C ARG A 29 8.93 -3.91 -14.27
N PHE A 30 9.37 -2.66 -14.34
CA PHE A 30 10.25 -2.20 -15.41
C PHE A 30 11.64 -2.86 -15.35
N LEU A 31 12.21 -3.04 -14.15
CA LEU A 31 13.46 -3.78 -13.98
C LEU A 31 13.33 -5.24 -14.43
N ASP A 32 12.19 -5.89 -14.15
CA ASP A 32 11.92 -7.26 -14.62
C ASP A 32 11.82 -7.33 -16.15
N ALA A 33 11.11 -6.38 -16.77
CA ALA A 33 11.05 -6.26 -18.22
C ALA A 33 12.46 -6.05 -18.82
N LEU A 34 13.29 -5.25 -18.16
CA LEU A 34 14.66 -5.00 -18.58
C LEU A 34 15.55 -6.25 -18.44
N ARG A 35 15.40 -7.05 -17.38
CA ARG A 35 16.12 -8.34 -17.21
C ARG A 35 15.73 -9.34 -18.29
N ALA A 36 14.47 -9.33 -18.72
CA ALA A 36 13.96 -10.20 -19.78
C ALA A 36 14.31 -9.69 -21.19
N SER A 37 14.81 -8.45 -21.31
CA SER A 37 15.18 -7.86 -22.59
C SER A 37 16.47 -8.46 -23.14
N ALA A 38 16.57 -8.57 -24.47
CA ALA A 38 17.80 -8.96 -25.15
C ALA A 38 18.86 -7.83 -25.17
N PHE A 39 18.48 -6.61 -24.77
CA PHE A 39 19.35 -5.44 -24.80
C PHE A 39 19.95 -5.12 -23.44
N THR A 40 21.22 -4.72 -23.43
CA THR A 40 21.93 -4.30 -22.22
C THR A 40 21.83 -2.78 -22.05
N ALA A 41 20.98 -2.33 -21.13
CA ALA A 41 20.89 -0.92 -20.78
C ALA A 41 22.12 -0.43 -20.01
N ARG A 42 22.46 0.84 -20.19
CA ARG A 42 23.52 1.58 -19.50
C ARG A 42 22.97 2.75 -18.68
N GLY A 43 21.72 3.12 -18.89
CA GLY A 43 21.02 4.13 -18.10
C GLY A 43 19.52 3.86 -18.01
N VAL A 44 18.86 4.57 -17.11
CA VAL A 44 17.40 4.55 -16.96
C VAL A 44 16.88 5.97 -16.79
N ARG A 45 15.67 6.23 -17.25
CA ARG A 45 14.94 7.49 -17.07
C ARG A 45 13.48 7.21 -16.76
N CYS A 46 12.87 8.06 -15.95
CA CYS A 46 11.45 8.04 -15.66
C CYS A 46 10.85 9.43 -15.81
N SER A 47 9.70 9.54 -16.48
CA SER A 47 8.88 10.75 -16.48
C SER A 47 7.53 10.48 -15.81
N LEU A 48 7.16 11.38 -14.91
CA LEU A 48 5.91 11.40 -14.17
C LEU A 48 4.96 12.39 -14.85
N HIS A 49 3.71 11.99 -15.04
CA HIS A 49 2.72 12.75 -15.80
C HIS A 49 1.43 12.97 -15.01
N GLY A 50 0.69 14.02 -15.35
CA GLY A 50 -0.62 14.31 -14.76
C GLY A 50 -0.54 14.50 -13.23
N SER A 51 -1.47 13.90 -12.48
CA SER A 51 -1.55 14.06 -11.02
C SER A 51 -0.29 13.60 -10.29
N LEU A 52 0.42 12.59 -10.83
CA LEU A 52 1.71 12.15 -10.28
C LEU A 52 2.76 13.26 -10.38
N ALA A 53 2.80 14.01 -11.48
CA ALA A 53 3.71 15.15 -11.62
C ALA A 53 3.33 16.26 -10.62
N PHE A 54 2.06 16.66 -10.58
CA PHE A 54 1.62 17.80 -9.77
C PHE A 54 1.75 17.59 -8.26
N THR A 55 1.48 16.38 -7.76
CA THR A 55 1.45 16.11 -6.32
C THR A 55 2.59 15.20 -5.84
N GLY A 56 3.42 14.71 -6.75
CA GLY A 56 4.38 13.65 -6.45
C GLY A 56 5.42 14.04 -5.41
N LYS A 57 5.87 15.30 -5.38
CA LYS A 57 6.79 15.78 -4.34
C LYS A 57 6.20 15.69 -2.93
N GLY A 58 4.92 16.05 -2.77
CA GLY A 58 4.22 15.94 -1.48
C GLY A 58 3.99 14.48 -1.06
N HIS A 59 3.86 13.58 -2.03
CA HIS A 59 3.66 12.14 -1.81
C HIS A 59 4.96 11.31 -1.85
N ALA A 60 6.12 11.97 -1.91
CA ALA A 60 7.43 11.32 -2.04
C ALA A 60 7.54 10.35 -3.24
N THR A 61 6.84 10.65 -4.34
CA THR A 61 6.86 9.85 -5.58
C THR A 61 8.25 9.77 -6.19
N ASP A 62 9.04 10.83 -6.07
CA ASP A 62 10.43 10.81 -6.53
C ASP A 62 11.26 9.76 -5.80
N ARG A 63 11.21 9.78 -4.46
CA ARG A 63 11.84 8.78 -3.60
C ARG A 63 11.32 7.39 -3.92
N ALA A 64 10.01 7.24 -4.13
CA ALA A 64 9.38 5.98 -4.49
C ALA A 64 9.94 5.38 -5.79
N VAL A 65 10.03 6.17 -6.87
CA VAL A 65 10.61 5.71 -8.14
C VAL A 65 12.07 5.30 -7.96
N ILE A 66 12.85 6.11 -7.25
CA ILE A 66 14.27 5.83 -7.00
C ILE A 66 14.45 4.49 -6.27
N LEU A 67 13.70 4.30 -5.18
CA LEU A 67 13.80 3.10 -4.36
C LEU A 67 13.32 1.86 -5.12
N GLY A 68 12.27 1.99 -5.93
CA GLY A 68 11.82 0.93 -6.82
C GLY A 68 12.86 0.56 -7.88
N LEU A 69 13.53 1.56 -8.48
CA LEU A 69 14.63 1.33 -9.42
C LEU A 69 15.86 0.70 -8.75
N ALA A 70 16.05 0.92 -7.45
CA ALA A 70 17.06 0.24 -6.65
C ALA A 70 16.65 -1.18 -6.20
N GLY A 71 15.47 -1.66 -6.62
CA GLY A 71 14.99 -3.01 -6.34
C GLY A 71 14.23 -3.17 -5.01
N LEU A 72 13.95 -2.07 -4.29
CA LEU A 72 13.11 -2.14 -3.10
C LEU A 72 11.63 -2.21 -3.51
N THR A 73 10.87 -3.06 -2.83
CA THR A 73 9.42 -3.16 -3.03
C THR A 73 8.67 -2.61 -1.81
N PRO A 74 7.41 -2.18 -1.94
CA PRO A 74 6.63 -1.75 -0.78
C PRO A 74 6.51 -2.82 0.31
N GLU A 75 6.44 -4.10 -0.07
CA GLU A 75 6.28 -5.23 0.85
C GLU A 75 7.54 -5.50 1.68
N THR A 76 8.71 -5.41 1.04
CA THR A 76 10.02 -5.62 1.67
C THR A 76 10.68 -4.33 2.17
N PHE A 77 9.92 -3.23 2.22
CA PHE A 77 10.45 -1.92 2.55
C PHE A 77 11.06 -1.89 3.96
N ASP A 78 12.34 -1.54 4.02
CA ASP A 78 13.06 -1.20 5.23
C ASP A 78 13.55 0.26 5.14
N ILE A 79 13.28 1.03 6.20
CA ILE A 79 13.57 2.46 6.20
C ILE A 79 15.07 2.75 6.22
N ALA A 80 15.87 1.93 6.92
CA ALA A 80 17.31 2.15 7.02
C ALA A 80 17.99 1.82 5.68
N ALA A 81 17.61 0.72 5.04
CA ALA A 81 18.05 0.36 3.70
C ALA A 81 17.65 1.42 2.67
N ALA A 82 16.43 1.94 2.75
CA ALA A 82 15.96 2.99 1.85
C ALA A 82 16.78 4.29 1.96
N GLU A 83 17.05 4.76 3.19
CA GLU A 83 17.90 5.94 3.39
C GLU A 83 19.34 5.72 2.89
N GLN A 84 19.88 4.51 3.07
CA GLN A 84 21.21 4.16 2.57
C GLN A 84 21.25 4.21 1.03
N VAL A 85 20.26 3.63 0.36
CA VAL A 85 20.14 3.67 -1.11
C VAL A 85 20.10 5.10 -1.63
N LEU A 86 19.29 5.96 -1.00
CA LEU A 86 19.18 7.36 -1.40
C LEU A 86 20.50 8.13 -1.20
N ALA A 87 21.20 7.89 -0.09
CA ALA A 87 22.48 8.51 0.19
C ALA A 87 23.59 8.07 -0.79
N ASP A 88 23.59 6.79 -1.18
CA ASP A 88 24.57 6.24 -2.12
C ASP A 88 24.30 6.70 -3.56
N LEU A 89 23.04 6.77 -3.96
CA LEU A 89 22.66 7.29 -5.27
C LEU A 89 23.03 8.77 -5.42
N ALA A 90 22.83 9.58 -4.37
CA ALA A 90 23.16 11.00 -4.38
C ALA A 90 24.66 11.27 -4.67
N LYS A 91 25.54 10.31 -4.36
CA LYS A 91 26.98 10.40 -4.60
C LYS A 91 27.40 9.76 -5.92
N SER A 92 26.82 8.59 -6.22
CA SER A 92 27.27 7.75 -7.33
C SER A 92 26.56 8.03 -8.65
N LEU A 93 25.31 8.52 -8.60
CA LEU A 93 24.42 8.67 -9.76
C LEU A 93 24.25 7.36 -10.55
N VAL A 94 24.33 6.22 -9.85
CA VAL A 94 24.24 4.88 -10.41
C VAL A 94 23.30 4.03 -9.58
N ILE A 95 22.36 3.39 -10.26
CA ILE A 95 21.49 2.35 -9.71
C ILE A 95 22.18 1.00 -9.88
N ARG A 96 22.22 0.23 -8.78
CA ARG A 96 22.76 -1.12 -8.74
C ARG A 96 21.67 -2.06 -8.26
N VAL A 97 21.34 -3.04 -9.08
CA VAL A 97 20.32 -4.04 -8.76
C VAL A 97 20.72 -5.38 -9.34
N ASP A 98 20.40 -6.46 -8.62
CA ASP A 98 20.80 -7.80 -9.00
C ASP A 98 20.23 -8.20 -10.38
N GLY A 99 21.05 -8.92 -11.15
CA GLY A 99 20.70 -9.38 -12.50
C GLY A 99 20.80 -8.32 -13.59
N LEU A 100 21.23 -7.09 -13.29
CA LEU A 100 21.48 -6.04 -14.28
C LEU A 100 22.88 -5.45 -14.12
N VAL A 101 23.42 -4.91 -15.22
CA VAL A 101 24.63 -4.08 -15.15
C VAL A 101 24.31 -2.75 -14.45
N PRO A 102 25.30 -2.05 -13.86
CA PRO A 102 25.06 -0.75 -13.25
C PRO A 102 24.45 0.23 -14.24
N LEU A 103 23.35 0.88 -13.83
CA LEU A 103 22.58 1.82 -14.66
C LEU A 103 22.88 3.26 -14.23
N ALA A 104 23.32 4.10 -15.15
CA ALA A 104 23.41 5.54 -14.91
C ALA A 104 22.00 6.12 -14.65
N PHE A 105 21.89 6.91 -13.59
CA PHE A 105 20.65 7.58 -13.22
C PHE A 105 20.97 8.81 -12.38
N ASN A 106 20.79 9.99 -12.97
CA ASN A 106 20.86 11.25 -12.25
C ASN A 106 19.45 11.73 -11.91
N PRO A 107 19.02 11.71 -10.63
CA PRO A 107 17.67 12.11 -10.24
C PRO A 107 17.28 13.52 -10.69
N ALA A 108 18.25 14.43 -10.90
CA ALA A 108 17.97 15.80 -11.31
C ALA A 108 17.58 15.91 -12.80
N THR A 109 18.01 14.98 -13.65
CA THR A 109 17.80 15.03 -15.10
C THR A 109 17.02 13.85 -15.65
N ASP A 110 17.09 12.70 -14.98
CA ASP A 110 16.48 11.44 -15.41
C ASP A 110 15.19 11.10 -14.66
N LEU A 111 14.79 11.90 -13.68
CA LEU A 111 13.47 11.83 -13.06
C LEU A 111 12.68 13.10 -13.32
N ILE A 112 11.90 13.06 -14.39
CA ILE A 112 11.25 14.25 -14.95
C ILE A 112 9.83 14.35 -14.40
N PHE A 113 9.50 15.51 -13.84
CA PHE A 113 8.13 15.89 -13.54
C PHE A 113 7.58 16.65 -14.74
N ASP A 114 6.83 15.96 -15.59
CA ASP A 114 6.25 16.53 -16.80
C ASP A 114 4.83 17.06 -16.50
N TYR A 115 4.75 18.37 -16.34
CA TYR A 115 3.50 19.08 -16.02
C TYR A 115 2.65 19.42 -17.25
N GLU A 116 3.19 19.24 -18.46
CA GLU A 116 2.52 19.62 -19.70
C GLU A 116 1.82 18.43 -20.34
N LYS A 117 2.50 17.27 -20.37
CA LYS A 117 1.97 16.06 -21.00
C LYS A 117 1.10 15.28 -20.03
N THR A 118 -0.16 15.09 -20.42
CA THR A 118 -1.07 14.12 -19.82
C THR A 118 -1.10 12.85 -20.66
N LEU A 119 -1.23 11.69 -19.99
CA LEU A 119 -1.34 10.40 -20.67
C LEU A 119 -2.82 9.99 -20.75
N PRO A 120 -3.27 9.41 -21.88
CA PRO A 120 -4.69 9.19 -22.13
C PRO A 120 -5.31 8.08 -21.26
N GLY A 121 -4.51 7.12 -20.78
CA GLY A 121 -5.03 5.97 -20.02
C GLY A 121 -5.54 6.33 -18.63
N HIS A 122 -4.76 7.09 -17.85
CA HIS A 122 -5.11 7.48 -16.49
C HIS A 122 -4.29 8.70 -16.04
N ALA A 123 -4.84 9.49 -15.10
CA ALA A 123 -4.20 10.72 -14.63
C ALA A 123 -2.87 10.50 -13.89
N ASN A 124 -2.64 9.28 -13.36
CA ASN A 124 -1.40 8.89 -12.69
C ASN A 124 -0.52 8.09 -13.66
N GLY A 125 0.10 8.78 -14.62
CA GLY A 125 0.91 8.18 -15.68
C GLY A 125 2.42 8.23 -15.39
N MET A 126 3.14 7.19 -15.80
CA MET A 126 4.59 7.08 -15.70
C MET A 126 5.14 6.48 -16.99
N ILE A 127 6.25 7.01 -17.50
CA ILE A 127 6.98 6.40 -18.62
C ILE A 127 8.39 6.09 -18.15
N PHE A 128 8.78 4.82 -18.24
CA PHE A 128 10.14 4.37 -17.96
C PHE A 128 10.86 4.09 -19.28
N ASN A 129 12.10 4.54 -19.36
CA ASN A 129 12.99 4.36 -20.51
C ASN A 129 14.29 3.71 -20.04
N ALA A 130 14.76 2.70 -20.76
CA ALA A 130 16.11 2.18 -20.65
C ALA A 130 16.94 2.76 -21.80
N LEU A 131 18.17 3.16 -21.48
CA LEU A 131 19.06 3.86 -22.40
C LEU A 131 20.29 2.99 -22.69
N ASP A 132 20.82 3.07 -23.91
CA ASP A 132 22.12 2.48 -24.25
C ASP A 132 23.30 3.37 -23.82
N ALA A 133 24.51 3.03 -24.30
CA ALA A 133 25.72 3.80 -23.99
C ALA A 133 25.78 5.19 -24.68
N ALA A 134 25.07 5.37 -25.80
CA ALA A 134 24.97 6.63 -26.52
C ALA A 134 23.87 7.54 -25.95
N GLY A 135 22.95 6.98 -25.15
CA GLY A 135 21.81 7.67 -24.55
C GLY A 135 20.51 7.46 -25.33
N ASP A 136 20.49 6.57 -26.32
CA ASP A 136 19.31 6.24 -27.10
C ASP A 136 18.38 5.30 -26.34
N VAL A 137 17.06 5.48 -26.50
CA VAL A 137 16.05 4.65 -25.84
C VAL A 137 15.98 3.29 -26.54
N ILE A 138 16.26 2.22 -25.78
CA ILE A 138 16.23 0.83 -26.26
C ILE A 138 15.03 0.03 -25.73
N LEU A 139 14.40 0.51 -24.67
CA LEU A 139 13.17 -0.03 -24.12
C LEU A 139 12.37 1.11 -23.50
N GLN A 140 11.07 1.17 -23.80
CA GLN A 140 10.13 2.11 -23.19
C GLN A 140 8.90 1.34 -22.75
N GLU A 141 8.41 1.62 -21.55
CA GLU A 141 7.13 1.08 -21.07
C GLU A 141 6.35 2.16 -20.34
N THR A 142 5.03 2.19 -20.58
CA THR A 142 4.12 3.15 -19.95
C THR A 142 3.27 2.46 -18.92
N TYR A 143 3.28 2.98 -17.70
CA TYR A 143 2.56 2.46 -16.55
C TYR A 143 1.55 3.47 -16.01
N TYR A 144 0.44 2.96 -15.50
CA TYR A 144 -0.62 3.72 -14.87
C TYR A 144 -0.85 3.22 -13.44
N SER A 145 -0.77 4.11 -12.46
CA SER A 145 -1.10 3.79 -11.06
C SER A 145 -2.59 4.05 -10.80
N ILE A 146 -3.38 2.98 -10.77
CA ILE A 146 -4.85 3.05 -10.79
C ILE A 146 -5.52 2.99 -9.40
N GLY A 147 -4.73 3.09 -8.32
CA GLY A 147 -5.21 3.09 -6.94
C GLY A 147 -4.92 1.79 -6.18
N GLY A 148 -4.90 1.83 -4.84
CA GLY A 148 -4.61 0.68 -3.98
C GLY A 148 -3.25 0.00 -4.23
N GLY A 149 -2.28 0.74 -4.80
CA GLY A 149 -0.97 0.22 -5.18
C GLY A 149 -0.97 -0.68 -6.43
N PHE A 150 -2.08 -0.75 -7.18
CA PHE A 150 -2.16 -1.48 -8.43
C PHE A 150 -1.60 -0.64 -9.59
N VAL A 151 -0.88 -1.31 -10.48
CA VAL A 151 -0.25 -0.71 -11.65
C VAL A 151 -0.57 -1.55 -12.86
N LEU A 152 -1.00 -0.90 -13.95
CA LEU A 152 -1.21 -1.53 -15.25
C LEU A 152 -0.30 -0.89 -16.29
N THR A 153 0.17 -1.67 -17.27
CA THR A 153 0.76 -1.10 -18.49
C THR A 153 -0.34 -0.51 -19.38
N GLU A 154 0.05 0.31 -20.36
CA GLU A 154 -0.88 0.81 -21.38
C GLU A 154 -1.57 -0.33 -22.16
N ALA A 155 -0.82 -1.39 -22.47
CA ALA A 155 -1.36 -2.56 -23.13
C ALA A 155 -2.35 -3.34 -22.23
N GLU A 156 -2.05 -3.48 -20.94
CA GLU A 156 -2.96 -4.11 -19.96
C GLU A 156 -4.25 -3.31 -19.81
N LEU A 157 -4.16 -1.99 -19.61
CA LEU A 157 -5.32 -1.11 -19.47
C LEU A 157 -6.22 -1.13 -20.70
N SER A 158 -5.63 -1.23 -21.90
CA SER A 158 -6.37 -1.32 -23.16
C SER A 158 -7.13 -2.65 -23.33
N ARG A 159 -6.61 -3.73 -22.73
CA ARG A 159 -7.24 -5.07 -22.72
C ARG A 159 -8.28 -5.20 -21.61
N ASP A 160 -8.09 -4.49 -20.50
CA ASP A 160 -8.94 -4.54 -19.31
C ASP A 160 -10.23 -3.70 -19.46
N LYS A 161 -10.94 -3.90 -20.58
CA LYS A 161 -12.30 -3.36 -20.81
C LYS A 161 -13.37 -4.21 -20.12
N GLY A 162 -13.15 -4.58 -18.86
CA GLY A 162 -14.18 -5.21 -18.03
C GLY A 162 -14.52 -6.67 -18.40
N LEU A 163 -13.56 -7.46 -18.87
CA LEU A 163 -13.73 -8.91 -18.91
C LEU A 163 -13.71 -9.44 -17.47
N ILE A 164 -14.88 -9.45 -16.84
CA ILE A 164 -15.10 -10.07 -15.53
C ILE A 164 -14.85 -11.57 -15.70
N VAL A 165 -13.65 -12.03 -15.39
CA VAL A 165 -13.37 -13.46 -15.28
C VAL A 165 -14.04 -13.96 -13.99
N PRO A 166 -14.98 -14.93 -14.07
CA PRO A 166 -15.56 -15.53 -12.89
C PRO A 166 -14.44 -16.18 -12.06
N SER A 167 -14.32 -15.78 -10.80
CA SER A 167 -13.41 -16.44 -9.87
C SER A 167 -13.99 -17.82 -9.53
N ASN A 168 -13.24 -18.88 -9.78
CA ASN A 168 -13.64 -20.25 -9.44
C ASN A 168 -13.48 -20.53 -7.94
N VAL A 169 -14.18 -19.76 -7.10
CA VAL A 169 -14.17 -19.88 -5.64
C VAL A 169 -15.47 -20.50 -5.13
N PRO A 170 -15.47 -21.20 -3.99
CA PRO A 170 -16.67 -21.87 -3.47
C PRO A 170 -17.85 -20.94 -3.18
N TYR A 171 -17.60 -19.71 -2.74
CA TYR A 171 -18.63 -18.72 -2.38
C TYR A 171 -18.45 -17.41 -3.17
N PRO A 172 -18.87 -17.34 -4.44
CA PRO A 172 -18.62 -16.20 -5.31
C PRO A 172 -19.67 -15.09 -5.14
N PHE A 173 -19.95 -14.65 -3.91
CA PHE A 173 -20.93 -13.59 -3.64
C PHE A 173 -20.51 -12.25 -4.28
N GLY A 174 -21.42 -11.63 -5.04
CA GLY A 174 -21.20 -10.35 -5.73
C GLY A 174 -21.82 -9.13 -5.03
N ASN A 175 -22.76 -9.36 -4.11
CA ASN A 175 -23.42 -8.34 -3.30
C ASN A 175 -23.73 -8.85 -1.88
N ALA A 176 -24.25 -7.97 -1.03
CA ALA A 176 -24.53 -8.28 0.38
C ALA A 176 -25.65 -9.33 0.53
N ASP A 177 -26.69 -9.27 -0.31
CA ASP A 177 -27.83 -10.20 -0.25
C ASP A 177 -27.38 -11.63 -0.58
N GLU A 178 -26.58 -11.79 -1.64
CA GLU A 178 -25.95 -13.07 -2.00
C GLU A 178 -25.02 -13.58 -0.91
N MET A 179 -24.22 -12.70 -0.30
CA MET A 179 -23.31 -13.07 0.79
C MET A 179 -24.09 -13.62 2.00
N ILE A 180 -25.19 -12.97 2.38
CA ILE A 180 -26.05 -13.43 3.49
C ILE A 180 -26.74 -14.76 3.13
N ALA A 181 -27.31 -14.87 1.93
CA ALA A 181 -27.98 -16.10 1.49
C ALA A 181 -27.01 -17.30 1.44
N MET A 182 -25.77 -17.10 0.99
CA MET A 182 -24.73 -18.15 1.01
C MET A 182 -24.30 -18.52 2.44
N ALA A 183 -24.23 -17.55 3.36
CA ALA A 183 -23.92 -17.82 4.77
C ALA A 183 -25.00 -18.69 5.41
N GLU A 184 -26.28 -18.34 5.19
CA GLU A 184 -27.43 -19.11 5.69
C GLU A 184 -27.48 -20.51 5.09
N ALA A 185 -27.31 -20.64 3.77
CA ALA A 185 -27.37 -21.93 3.09
C ALA A 185 -26.22 -22.88 3.47
N SER A 186 -25.03 -22.35 3.75
CA SER A 186 -23.84 -23.14 4.11
C SER A 186 -23.69 -23.38 5.61
N GLY A 187 -24.38 -22.61 6.46
CA GLY A 187 -24.19 -22.59 7.91
C GLY A 187 -22.83 -22.01 8.34
N LYS A 188 -22.12 -21.30 7.45
CA LYS A 188 -20.80 -20.71 7.71
C LYS A 188 -20.90 -19.21 7.97
N SER A 189 -20.01 -18.70 8.81
CA SER A 189 -19.83 -17.25 8.96
C SER A 189 -19.21 -16.63 7.70
N ILE A 190 -19.35 -15.32 7.53
CA ILE A 190 -18.69 -14.57 6.44
C ILE A 190 -17.18 -14.80 6.45
N ALA A 191 -16.55 -14.81 7.63
CA ALA A 191 -15.12 -15.08 7.75
C ALA A 191 -14.74 -16.49 7.31
N GLN A 192 -15.55 -17.50 7.61
CA GLN A 192 -15.33 -18.89 7.18
C GLN A 192 -15.53 -19.05 5.68
N MET A 193 -16.55 -18.44 5.08
CA MET A 193 -16.71 -18.44 3.62
C MET A 193 -15.55 -17.73 2.93
N LYS A 194 -15.09 -16.59 3.49
CA LYS A 194 -13.93 -15.87 2.98
C LYS A 194 -12.65 -16.71 3.09
N TRP A 195 -12.46 -17.42 4.20
CA TRP A 195 -11.37 -18.38 4.37
C TRP A 195 -11.37 -19.45 3.27
N ASP A 196 -12.52 -20.10 3.04
CA ASP A 196 -12.67 -21.14 2.02
C ASP A 196 -12.37 -20.63 0.61
N ASN A 197 -12.77 -19.39 0.31
CA ASN A 197 -12.41 -18.75 -0.95
C ASN A 197 -10.90 -18.49 -1.07
N GLU A 198 -10.21 -18.06 -0.01
CA GLU A 198 -8.76 -17.83 -0.05
C GLU A 198 -7.97 -19.12 -0.27
N ILE A 199 -8.33 -20.20 0.43
CA ILE A 199 -7.64 -21.50 0.32
C ILE A 199 -7.90 -22.23 -1.01
N SER A 200 -8.81 -21.72 -1.84
CA SER A 200 -8.97 -22.22 -3.21
C SER A 200 -7.75 -21.94 -4.09
N ALA A 201 -6.97 -20.90 -3.75
CA ALA A 201 -5.78 -20.48 -4.48
C ALA A 201 -4.48 -20.53 -3.65
N LYS A 202 -4.58 -20.76 -2.32
CA LYS A 202 -3.44 -20.75 -1.38
C LYS A 202 -3.53 -21.92 -0.41
N SER A 203 -2.40 -22.28 0.21
CA SER A 203 -2.42 -23.28 1.28
C SER A 203 -2.91 -22.70 2.61
N HIS A 204 -3.45 -23.55 3.50
CA HIS A 204 -3.84 -23.13 4.85
C HIS A 204 -2.70 -22.42 5.64
N PRO A 205 -1.45 -22.95 5.66
CA PRO A 205 -0.34 -22.29 6.34
C PRO A 205 0.00 -20.92 5.74
N GLU A 206 0.02 -20.81 4.41
CA GLU A 206 0.30 -19.56 3.71
C GLU A 206 -0.71 -18.46 4.05
N LEU A 207 -2.01 -18.79 4.04
CA LEU A 207 -3.06 -17.85 4.43
C LEU A 207 -2.91 -17.42 5.89
N SER A 208 -2.72 -18.37 6.80
CA SER A 208 -2.59 -18.10 8.24
C SER A 208 -1.39 -17.19 8.53
N GLN A 209 -0.23 -17.49 7.94
CA GLN A 209 1.00 -16.70 8.11
C GLN A 209 0.86 -15.31 7.50
N GLY A 210 0.25 -15.18 6.32
CA GLY A 210 -0.01 -13.89 5.69
C GLY A 210 -0.90 -13.00 6.55
N ILE A 211 -2.00 -13.54 7.08
CA ILE A 211 -2.93 -12.80 7.97
C ILE A 211 -2.20 -12.36 9.25
N GLN A 212 -1.43 -13.26 9.86
CA GLN A 212 -0.62 -12.93 11.03
C GLN A 212 0.38 -11.81 10.71
N ARG A 213 1.04 -11.88 9.55
CA ARG A 213 2.00 -10.86 9.12
C ARG A 213 1.33 -9.50 8.90
N VAL A 214 0.14 -9.47 8.29
CA VAL A 214 -0.68 -8.25 8.13
C VAL A 214 -0.98 -7.63 9.50
N TRP A 215 -1.48 -8.43 10.44
CA TRP A 215 -1.77 -7.94 11.79
C TRP A 215 -0.50 -7.45 12.52
N GLN A 216 0.59 -8.19 12.42
CA GLN A 216 1.87 -7.78 13.03
C GLN A 216 2.31 -6.41 12.53
N VAL A 217 2.31 -6.17 11.21
CA VAL A 217 2.71 -4.87 10.63
C VAL A 217 1.76 -3.75 11.06
N MET A 218 0.46 -4.02 11.09
CA MET A 218 -0.56 -3.11 11.62
C MET A 218 -0.28 -2.71 13.06
N ASN A 219 -0.02 -3.69 13.92
CA ASN A 219 0.25 -3.48 15.34
C ASN A 219 1.57 -2.74 15.58
N ASP A 220 2.63 -3.13 14.87
CA ASP A 220 3.94 -2.46 14.94
C ASP A 220 3.84 -1.01 14.46
N CYS A 221 2.98 -0.72 13.49
CA CYS A 221 2.73 0.64 13.02
C CYS A 221 2.10 1.52 14.11
N ILE A 222 1.12 0.99 14.84
CA ILE A 222 0.56 1.66 16.03
C ILE A 222 1.68 1.94 17.03
N ASP A 223 2.45 0.92 17.42
CA ASP A 223 3.47 1.06 18.45
C ASP A 223 4.54 2.10 18.07
N ARG A 224 4.98 2.13 16.81
CA ARG A 224 5.88 3.18 16.30
C ARG A 224 5.26 4.57 16.40
N GLY A 225 4.01 4.73 15.98
CA GLY A 225 3.31 6.01 16.01
C GLY A 225 3.07 6.53 17.42
N LEU A 226 2.82 5.64 18.39
CA LEU A 226 2.69 5.99 19.81
C LEU A 226 4.01 6.35 20.49
N ALA A 227 5.16 5.98 19.91
CA ALA A 227 6.48 6.21 20.48
C ALA A 227 7.21 7.44 19.92
N ARG A 228 6.83 7.91 18.72
CA ARG A 228 7.54 8.96 17.98
C ARG A 228 6.96 10.35 18.20
N ASP A 229 7.86 11.30 18.43
CA ASP A 229 7.58 12.74 18.38
C ASP A 229 8.02 13.34 17.04
N GLY A 230 7.67 14.60 16.81
CA GLY A 230 8.25 15.39 15.73
C GLY A 230 7.21 16.11 14.87
N ILE A 231 7.70 16.68 13.77
CA ILE A 231 6.90 17.38 12.76
C ILE A 231 6.83 16.50 11.52
N LEU A 232 5.61 16.29 11.00
CA LEU A 232 5.39 15.53 9.78
C LEU A 232 6.00 16.26 8.57
N PRO A 233 6.54 15.51 7.59
CA PRO A 233 7.04 16.10 6.34
C PRO A 233 5.90 16.72 5.52
N GLY A 234 6.25 17.43 4.43
CA GLY A 234 5.27 18.03 3.51
C GLY A 234 4.99 19.53 3.73
N GLY A 235 5.79 20.24 4.54
CA GLY A 235 5.80 21.70 4.59
C GLY A 235 4.69 22.37 5.42
N LEU A 236 3.64 21.63 5.80
CA LEU A 236 2.51 22.12 6.60
C LEU A 236 2.82 22.27 8.11
N LYS A 237 4.02 21.87 8.56
CA LYS A 237 4.48 21.94 9.96
C LYS A 237 3.53 21.27 10.96
N VAL A 238 2.84 20.21 10.54
CA VAL A 238 1.90 19.45 11.38
C VAL A 238 2.69 18.66 12.42
N ARG A 239 2.40 18.85 13.70
CA ARG A 239 3.01 18.09 14.79
C ARG A 239 2.36 16.72 14.94
N ARG A 240 3.16 15.71 15.24
CA ARG A 240 2.68 14.42 15.75
C ARG A 240 2.02 14.63 17.11
N ARG A 241 0.89 13.98 17.32
CA ARG A 241 0.02 14.13 18.50
C ARG A 241 -0.25 12.79 19.19
N ALA A 242 -0.16 11.67 18.47
CA ALA A 242 -0.56 10.37 18.98
C ALA A 242 0.14 10.00 20.30
N LYS A 243 1.47 10.17 20.37
CA LYS A 243 2.24 9.91 21.60
C LYS A 243 1.78 10.74 22.80
N GLY A 244 1.59 12.05 22.62
CA GLY A 244 1.19 12.94 23.71
C GLY A 244 -0.19 12.59 24.26
N ILE A 245 -1.16 12.33 23.37
CA ILE A 245 -2.51 11.92 23.77
C ILE A 245 -2.45 10.56 24.47
N HIS A 246 -1.67 9.60 23.95
CA HIS A 246 -1.51 8.28 24.57
C HIS A 246 -0.95 8.36 25.99
N GLN A 247 0.07 9.19 26.21
CA GLN A 247 0.64 9.40 27.54
C GLN A 247 -0.37 10.03 28.51
N GLN A 248 -1.19 10.96 28.03
CA GLN A 248 -2.28 11.54 28.83
C GLN A 248 -3.32 10.47 29.21
N LEU A 249 -3.79 9.67 28.24
CA LEU A 249 -4.76 8.60 28.48
C LEU A 249 -4.23 7.53 29.45
N LEU A 250 -2.93 7.22 29.40
CA LEU A 250 -2.29 6.32 30.36
C LEU A 250 -2.24 6.93 31.77
N ALA A 251 -1.98 8.22 31.90
CA ALA A 251 -1.95 8.91 33.19
C ALA A 251 -3.34 9.04 33.84
N GLU A 252 -4.40 9.01 33.03
CA GLU A 252 -5.80 9.03 33.50
C GLU A 252 -6.32 7.65 33.94
N ARG A 253 -5.57 6.56 33.69
CA ARG A 253 -5.96 5.22 34.14
C ARG A 253 -6.06 5.15 35.66
N GLY A 254 -7.14 4.52 36.15
CA GLY A 254 -7.36 4.30 37.58
C GLY A 254 -8.01 5.47 38.32
N GLN A 255 -8.40 6.54 37.61
CA GLN A 255 -9.25 7.56 38.19
C GLN A 255 -10.68 7.03 38.42
N ASN A 256 -11.27 7.35 39.57
CA ASN A 256 -12.60 6.88 39.97
C ASN A 256 -13.75 7.38 39.06
N LEU A 257 -13.47 8.36 38.18
CA LEU A 257 -14.44 8.91 37.24
C LEU A 257 -13.82 8.90 35.83
N THR A 258 -14.02 7.82 35.07
CA THR A 258 -13.65 7.80 33.65
C THR A 258 -14.72 8.51 32.83
N ALA A 259 -14.31 9.51 32.04
CA ALA A 259 -15.26 10.20 31.19
C ALA A 259 -15.77 9.26 30.07
N PRO A 260 -17.07 9.30 29.70
CA PRO A 260 -17.61 8.36 28.70
C PRO A 260 -16.94 8.43 27.31
N HIS A 261 -16.30 9.55 26.97
CA HIS A 261 -15.65 9.76 25.68
C HIS A 261 -14.25 9.13 25.56
N THR A 262 -13.66 8.62 26.66
CA THR A 262 -12.33 8.01 26.67
C THR A 262 -12.19 6.86 25.67
N ILE A 263 -13.28 6.15 25.36
CA ILE A 263 -13.33 5.13 24.31
C ILE A 263 -12.94 5.72 22.94
N ASN A 264 -13.53 6.87 22.60
CA ASN A 264 -13.25 7.55 21.33
C ASN A 264 -11.82 8.07 21.30
N ASP A 265 -11.28 8.52 22.42
CA ASP A 265 -9.90 9.00 22.49
C ASP A 265 -8.88 7.89 22.26
N TRP A 266 -9.08 6.70 22.85
CA TRP A 266 -8.21 5.54 22.62
C TRP A 266 -8.22 5.11 21.15
N ILE A 267 -9.41 4.92 20.57
CA ILE A 267 -9.53 4.50 19.16
C ILE A 267 -8.92 5.57 18.24
N SER A 268 -9.23 6.85 18.47
CA SER A 268 -8.69 7.95 17.66
C SER A 268 -7.17 8.05 17.78
N THR A 269 -6.62 7.84 18.98
CA THR A 269 -5.17 7.88 19.22
C THR A 269 -4.45 6.78 18.46
N TYR A 270 -4.98 5.55 18.46
CA TYR A 270 -4.42 4.45 17.66
C TYR A 270 -4.51 4.73 16.16
N ALA A 271 -5.63 5.28 15.67
CA ALA A 271 -5.79 5.63 14.27
C ALA A 271 -4.83 6.76 13.85
N MET A 272 -4.66 7.78 14.72
CA MET A 272 -3.71 8.86 14.53
C MET A 272 -2.28 8.34 14.49
N ALA A 273 -1.90 7.40 15.37
CA ALA A 273 -0.58 6.81 15.38
C ALA A 273 -0.21 6.20 14.00
N VAL A 274 -1.14 5.44 13.41
CA VAL A 274 -0.95 4.84 12.08
C VAL A 274 -0.91 5.91 10.99
N ASN A 275 -1.82 6.88 11.01
CA ASN A 275 -1.88 7.91 9.97
C ASN A 275 -0.69 8.89 10.03
N GLU A 276 -0.12 9.12 11.21
CA GLU A 276 1.13 9.88 11.39
C GLU A 276 2.34 9.11 10.86
N GLU A 277 2.41 7.79 11.09
CA GLU A 277 3.42 6.93 10.46
C GLU A 277 3.28 6.89 8.94
N ASN A 278 2.05 6.77 8.43
CA ASN A 278 1.77 6.86 6.99
C ASN A 278 2.28 8.18 6.41
N ALA A 279 1.90 9.31 6.99
CA ALA A 279 2.29 10.63 6.52
C ALA A 279 3.81 10.85 6.55
N ALA A 280 4.52 10.17 7.45
CA ALA A 280 5.98 10.22 7.54
C ALA A 280 6.71 9.23 6.60
N GLY A 281 6.00 8.48 5.77
CA GLY A 281 6.61 7.48 4.87
C GLY A 281 7.04 6.19 5.56
N GLY A 282 6.43 5.86 6.70
CA GLY A 282 6.66 4.59 7.40
C GLY A 282 5.99 3.40 6.71
N GLN A 283 6.36 2.19 7.16
CA GLN A 283 5.67 0.97 6.75
C GLN A 283 4.24 0.96 7.31
N VAL A 284 3.26 0.67 6.45
CA VAL A 284 1.83 0.68 6.74
C VAL A 284 1.13 -0.48 6.03
N VAL A 285 -0.09 -0.80 6.43
CA VAL A 285 -0.95 -1.73 5.69
C VAL A 285 -2.14 -0.97 5.13
N THR A 286 -2.44 -1.13 3.85
CA THR A 286 -3.62 -0.53 3.23
C THR A 286 -4.89 -1.06 3.90
N ALA A 287 -5.92 -0.22 4.10
CA ALA A 287 -7.20 -0.69 4.65
C ALA A 287 -8.41 0.12 4.14
N PRO A 288 -8.74 0.12 2.84
CA PRO A 288 -8.08 -0.56 1.71
C PRO A 288 -7.04 0.32 0.98
N THR A 289 -6.78 1.53 1.49
CA THR A 289 -5.78 2.49 0.99
C THR A 289 -4.96 3.03 2.14
N ASN A 290 -3.81 3.63 1.86
CA ASN A 290 -2.92 4.24 2.87
C ASN A 290 -3.62 5.35 3.67
N GLY A 291 -4.46 6.16 3.03
CA GLY A 291 -5.17 7.26 3.70
C GLY A 291 -6.17 6.80 4.76
N ALA A 292 -6.69 5.57 4.62
CA ALA A 292 -7.62 4.95 5.57
C ALA A 292 -6.94 3.90 6.48
N ALA A 293 -5.60 3.78 6.42
CA ALA A 293 -4.84 2.70 7.05
C ALA A 293 -5.06 2.59 8.57
N GLY A 294 -5.37 3.69 9.26
CA GLY A 294 -5.54 3.70 10.71
C GLY A 294 -6.83 3.07 11.24
N VAL A 295 -7.90 2.94 10.44
CA VAL A 295 -9.24 2.57 10.95
C VAL A 295 -9.27 1.13 11.49
N ILE A 296 -8.97 0.16 10.61
CA ILE A 296 -8.97 -1.27 10.95
C ILE A 296 -8.03 -1.61 12.12
N PRO A 297 -6.74 -1.23 12.11
CA PRO A 297 -5.83 -1.59 13.19
C PRO A 297 -6.19 -0.90 14.51
N ALA A 298 -6.73 0.33 14.48
CA ALA A 298 -7.20 0.99 15.69
C ALA A 298 -8.37 0.26 16.35
N THR A 299 -9.33 -0.22 15.54
CA THR A 299 -10.46 -1.02 16.05
C THR A 299 -9.98 -2.34 16.65
N ILE A 300 -9.07 -3.06 15.98
CA ILE A 300 -8.54 -4.33 16.49
C ILE A 300 -7.74 -4.09 17.78
N ARG A 301 -6.86 -3.09 17.81
CA ARG A 301 -6.04 -2.79 18.99
C ARG A 301 -6.91 -2.37 20.17
N TYR A 302 -7.96 -1.57 19.93
CA TYR A 302 -8.91 -1.23 20.98
C TYR A 302 -9.64 -2.46 21.54
N TYR A 303 -10.14 -3.34 20.65
CA TYR A 303 -10.75 -4.60 21.04
C TYR A 303 -9.81 -5.42 21.95
N LEU A 304 -8.55 -5.60 21.54
CA LEU A 304 -7.58 -6.39 22.30
C LEU A 304 -7.17 -5.77 23.64
N ASP A 305 -6.96 -4.44 23.67
CA ASP A 305 -6.41 -3.76 24.85
C ASP A 305 -7.47 -3.43 25.92
N HIS A 306 -8.74 -3.21 25.51
CA HIS A 306 -9.76 -2.60 26.39
C HIS A 306 -11.03 -3.43 26.56
N VAL A 307 -11.29 -4.45 25.74
CA VAL A 307 -12.49 -5.29 25.88
C VAL A 307 -12.14 -6.55 26.67
N PRO A 308 -12.68 -6.77 27.88
CA PRO A 308 -12.29 -7.89 28.75
C PRO A 308 -12.52 -9.28 28.15
N THR A 309 -13.47 -9.40 27.23
CA THR A 309 -13.82 -10.66 26.56
C THR A 309 -13.07 -10.87 25.24
N ALA A 310 -12.09 -10.01 24.93
CA ALA A 310 -11.36 -10.10 23.69
C ALA A 310 -10.52 -11.36 23.57
N GLN A 311 -10.54 -11.94 22.39
CA GLN A 311 -9.82 -13.15 22.04
C GLN A 311 -8.85 -12.84 20.90
N PRO A 312 -7.52 -12.88 21.13
CA PRO A 312 -6.52 -12.68 20.07
C PRO A 312 -6.68 -13.64 18.88
N SER A 313 -7.19 -14.86 19.12
CA SER A 313 -7.50 -15.83 18.08
C SER A 313 -8.56 -15.35 17.07
N LYS A 314 -9.36 -14.33 17.41
CA LYS A 314 -10.40 -13.76 16.55
C LYS A 314 -9.94 -12.64 15.62
N VAL A 315 -8.66 -12.26 15.67
CA VAL A 315 -8.11 -11.25 14.75
C VAL A 315 -8.18 -11.72 13.29
N ALA A 316 -7.94 -13.00 13.03
CA ALA A 316 -8.06 -13.56 11.68
C ALA A 316 -9.51 -13.47 11.16
N ASP A 317 -10.48 -13.88 11.99
CA ASP A 317 -11.91 -13.78 11.66
C ASP A 317 -12.32 -12.33 11.36
N PHE A 318 -11.82 -11.37 12.16
CA PHE A 318 -12.06 -9.94 11.97
C PHE A 318 -11.55 -9.46 10.61
N LEU A 319 -10.29 -9.75 10.28
CA LEU A 319 -9.67 -9.32 9.02
C LEU A 319 -10.36 -9.97 7.81
N LEU A 320 -10.75 -11.24 7.91
CA LEU A 320 -11.48 -11.93 6.82
C LEU A 320 -12.87 -11.35 6.61
N ALA A 321 -13.63 -11.10 7.69
CA ALA A 321 -14.93 -10.45 7.58
C ALA A 321 -14.81 -9.02 6.99
N ALA A 322 -13.84 -8.24 7.45
CA ALA A 322 -13.56 -6.90 6.93
C ALA A 322 -13.15 -6.95 5.45
N ALA A 323 -12.35 -7.92 5.03
CA ALA A 323 -11.96 -8.12 3.63
C ALA A 323 -13.13 -8.52 2.73
N ALA A 324 -14.07 -9.33 3.22
CA ALA A 324 -15.28 -9.69 2.47
C ALA A 324 -16.14 -8.45 2.17
N VAL A 325 -16.42 -7.63 3.19
CA VAL A 325 -17.19 -6.38 3.04
C VAL A 325 -16.44 -5.36 2.18
N GLY A 326 -15.15 -5.15 2.45
CA GLY A 326 -14.30 -4.24 1.66
C GLY A 326 -14.17 -4.67 0.20
N GLY A 327 -14.11 -5.99 -0.06
CA GLY A 327 -14.10 -6.57 -1.39
C GLY A 327 -15.39 -6.29 -2.16
N LEU A 328 -16.55 -6.44 -1.53
CA LEU A 328 -17.85 -6.11 -2.12
C LEU A 328 -17.94 -4.63 -2.54
N ILE A 329 -17.50 -3.72 -1.66
CA ILE A 329 -17.51 -2.28 -1.95
C ILE A 329 -16.57 -1.98 -3.12
N LYS A 330 -15.35 -2.54 -3.09
CA LYS A 330 -14.33 -2.29 -4.12
C LYS A 330 -14.72 -2.88 -5.48
N GLN A 331 -15.34 -4.06 -5.52
CA GLN A 331 -15.79 -4.69 -6.76
C GLN A 331 -16.91 -3.90 -7.43
N ASN A 332 -17.80 -3.29 -6.63
CA ASN A 332 -18.96 -2.57 -7.15
C ASN A 332 -18.71 -1.06 -7.34
N ALA A 333 -17.56 -0.55 -6.89
CA ALA A 333 -17.13 0.82 -7.18
C ALA A 333 -16.57 0.92 -8.61
N SER A 334 -16.96 1.95 -9.37
CA SER A 334 -16.30 2.26 -10.64
C SER A 334 -14.84 2.65 -10.39
N ILE A 335 -13.96 2.51 -11.39
CA ILE A 335 -12.54 2.91 -11.27
C ILE A 335 -12.41 4.36 -10.78
N SER A 336 -13.32 5.25 -11.18
CA SER A 336 -13.39 6.64 -10.72
C SER A 336 -14.05 6.82 -9.35
N GLY A 337 -14.94 5.91 -8.93
CA GLY A 337 -15.62 5.93 -7.62
C GLY A 337 -14.88 5.18 -6.51
N ALA A 338 -13.80 4.47 -6.83
CA ALA A 338 -12.92 3.79 -5.89
C ALA A 338 -11.76 4.67 -5.38
N VAL A 339 -11.70 5.94 -5.80
CA VAL A 339 -10.68 6.94 -5.43
C VAL A 339 -11.20 7.86 -4.34
#